data_AF-A0A2G2IBR3-F1
#
_entry.id   AF-A0A2G2IBR3-F1
#
_cell.length_a   1.000
_cell.length_b   1.000
_cell.length_c   1.000
_cell.angle_alpha   90.00
_cell.angle_beta   90.00
_cell.angle_gamma   90.00
#
_symmetry.space_group_name_H-M   'P 1'
#
loop_
_entity.id
_entity.type
_entity.pdbx_description
1 polymer ?
#
loop_
_entity_poly.entity_id
_entity_poly.type
_entity_poly.pdbx_seq_one_letter_code
_entity_poly.pdbx_strand_id
1 'polypeptide(L)'
;MSIKLSLSRQQGFTLLEIVLVLFLLALMASSTLFLTQGVEDQAKYDATKQRLKMIRTAIIGDTSRTINGRPEISGFAADMGRLPKCLRELLSRIDCFNTEPLPPWKQDVYSQVWAGWRGPYLMGNSELSGEVHFRDGYGNSGDGSGKGSDDWQNSGWNLDFTTTVGAITITSKGFNIADAIDDISVDNIVNTADYQVTLGADWQNIDVTFTNEQATHIVIEQDELRLRLSSPSEGIILSYTNSELDTTAERDSSAQLSNSFPSENTLLLSKYGTMEVENNDTLEFVSGATLTTGSPNDSVTLTSGTVITYTDSASASASVSSQFIIGSHCVPDCKLTIQASSYTAENGSLTSNNGDPVDTLTFSGTTTLTINNHYIAPAILSAKNFTKPAIILPIGSGLSTNTVSLPNGATITFTGTAPQLIDTTVFFQEPLITVSQAFIRTGNTITIASGDTFTIPSNTPAAVGNTLTIPASSTFSGGEKSFTIVCEVGVEQGKLFDGHCDDGTINNTDNPKSISLIPRSTLPVNNSVLTWAIQ
;
A
#
# COMPACT_ATOMS: atom_id res chain seq x y z
N MET A 1 40.44 -72.92 73.48
CA MET A 1 39.20 -73.67 73.18
C MET A 1 38.78 -73.29 71.77
N SER A 2 38.48 -74.30 70.94
CA SER A 2 38.35 -74.20 69.48
C SER A 2 37.13 -73.39 69.04
N ILE A 3 37.31 -72.47 68.08
CA ILE A 3 36.22 -71.71 67.46
C ILE A 3 35.59 -72.59 66.37
N LYS A 4 34.33 -73.00 66.57
CA LYS A 4 33.51 -73.66 65.55
C LYS A 4 33.09 -72.62 64.49
N LEU A 5 33.58 -72.75 63.26
CA LEU A 5 32.98 -72.10 62.10
C LEU A 5 31.71 -72.87 61.70
N SER A 6 30.56 -72.20 61.71
CA SER A 6 29.36 -72.65 61.01
C SER A 6 29.38 -72.08 59.58
N LEU A 7 29.57 -72.92 58.57
CA LEU A 7 29.34 -72.52 57.17
C LEU A 7 27.83 -72.48 56.90
N SER A 8 27.31 -71.30 56.54
CA SER A 8 25.96 -71.17 55.97
C SER A 8 25.89 -71.92 54.64
N ARG A 9 24.95 -72.84 54.55
CA ARG A 9 24.63 -73.61 53.33
C ARG A 9 24.08 -72.63 52.29
N GLN A 10 24.89 -72.27 51.29
CA GLN A 10 24.45 -71.47 50.15
C GLN A 10 23.36 -72.27 49.41
N GLN A 11 22.13 -71.78 49.45
CA GLN A 11 21.04 -72.25 48.59
C GLN A 11 21.32 -71.67 47.19
N GLY A 12 21.85 -72.49 46.29
CA GLY A 12 22.04 -72.11 44.89
C GLY A 12 20.68 -71.96 44.21
N PHE A 13 20.52 -70.89 43.42
CA PHE A 13 19.35 -70.69 42.57
C PHE A 13 19.09 -71.93 41.72
N THR A 14 17.83 -72.36 41.66
CA THR A 14 17.46 -73.51 40.83
C THR A 14 17.48 -73.09 39.35
N LEU A 15 17.81 -74.02 38.46
CA LEU A 15 17.79 -73.76 37.01
C LEU A 15 16.41 -73.25 36.55
N LEU A 16 15.34 -73.73 37.16
CA LEU A 16 13.97 -73.30 36.89
C LEU A 16 13.73 -71.84 37.27
N GLU A 17 14.30 -71.39 38.39
CA GLU A 17 14.18 -70.01 38.86
C GLU A 17 14.92 -69.02 37.96
N ILE A 18 16.12 -69.38 37.50
CA ILE A 18 16.85 -68.56 36.51
C ILE A 18 16.08 -68.47 35.19
N VAL A 19 15.50 -69.57 34.70
CA VAL A 19 14.72 -69.57 33.45
C VAL A 19 13.44 -68.74 33.60
N LEU A 20 12.75 -68.84 34.73
CA LEU A 20 11.53 -68.06 34.99
C LEU A 20 11.82 -66.55 35.10
N VAL A 21 12.93 -66.17 35.76
CA VAL A 21 13.35 -64.77 35.83
C VAL A 21 13.71 -64.24 34.44
N LEU A 22 14.46 -64.99 33.64
CA LEU A 22 14.80 -64.58 32.27
C LEU A 22 13.55 -64.43 31.39
N PHE A 23 12.57 -65.32 31.54
CA PHE A 23 11.30 -65.23 30.83
C PHE A 23 10.51 -63.97 31.23
N LEU A 24 10.42 -63.66 32.53
CA LEU A 24 9.75 -62.45 33.00
C LEU A 24 10.47 -61.17 32.56
N LEU A 25 11.80 -61.14 32.60
CA LEU A 25 12.58 -60.01 32.09
C LEU A 25 12.38 -59.81 30.58
N ALA A 26 12.32 -60.88 29.80
CA ALA A 26 12.04 -60.81 28.36
C ALA A 26 10.62 -60.28 28.07
N LEU A 27 9.62 -60.70 28.85
CA LEU A 27 8.25 -60.18 28.72
C LEU A 27 8.16 -58.71 29.12
N MET A 28 8.79 -58.30 30.22
CA MET A 28 8.81 -56.89 30.62
C MET A 28 9.52 -56.02 29.59
N ALA A 29 10.68 -56.46 29.09
CA ALA A 29 11.43 -55.76 28.05
C ALA A 29 10.63 -55.63 26.73
N SER A 30 9.90 -56.68 26.34
CA SER A 30 9.03 -56.63 25.16
C SER A 30 7.85 -55.67 25.36
N SER A 31 7.21 -55.69 26.52
CA SER A 31 6.09 -54.77 26.85
C SER A 31 6.54 -53.30 26.84
N THR A 32 7.75 -53.00 27.31
CA THR A 32 8.27 -51.62 27.29
C THR A 32 8.50 -51.09 25.88
N LEU A 33 8.91 -51.95 24.94
CA LEU A 33 9.12 -51.56 23.55
C LEU A 33 7.81 -51.15 22.86
N PHE A 34 6.72 -51.90 23.12
CA PHE A 34 5.40 -51.59 22.55
C PHE A 34 4.82 -50.26 23.06
N LEU A 35 5.15 -49.85 24.30
CA LEU A 35 4.68 -48.58 24.85
C LEU A 35 5.41 -47.35 24.27
N THR A 36 6.60 -47.55 23.70
CA THR A 36 7.39 -46.47 23.08
C THR A 36 7.11 -46.30 21.59
N GLN A 37 6.51 -47.30 20.94
CA GLN A 37 6.14 -47.22 19.52
C GLN A 37 5.04 -46.16 19.32
N GLY A 38 5.25 -45.25 18.36
CA GLY A 38 4.28 -44.21 17.99
C GLY A 38 4.32 -42.92 18.83
N VAL A 39 4.88 -42.93 20.05
CA VAL A 39 5.04 -41.69 20.85
C VAL A 39 6.03 -40.73 20.19
N GLU A 40 7.13 -41.28 19.66
CA GLU A 40 8.12 -40.50 18.93
C GLU A 40 7.53 -39.91 17.65
N ASP A 41 6.78 -40.70 16.88
CA ASP A 41 6.18 -40.25 15.62
C ASP A 41 5.15 -39.15 15.85
N GLN A 42 4.31 -39.28 16.89
CA GLN A 42 3.39 -38.23 17.29
C GLN A 42 4.13 -36.95 17.69
N ALA A 43 5.22 -37.07 18.45
CA ALA A 43 6.02 -35.92 18.85
C ALA A 43 6.66 -35.20 17.64
N LYS A 44 7.15 -35.96 16.64
CA LYS A 44 7.70 -35.41 15.39
C LYS A 44 6.62 -34.75 14.53
N TYR A 45 5.44 -35.35 14.45
CA TYR A 45 4.29 -34.80 13.76
C TYR A 45 3.85 -33.46 14.38
N ASP A 46 3.71 -33.41 15.70
CA ASP A 46 3.31 -32.19 16.42
C ASP A 46 4.39 -31.10 16.31
N ALA A 47 5.67 -31.48 16.38
CA ALA A 47 6.78 -30.56 16.14
C ALA A 47 6.73 -29.99 14.71
N THR A 48 6.39 -30.79 13.70
CA THR A 48 6.26 -30.34 12.31
C THR A 48 5.12 -29.34 12.15
N LYS A 49 3.96 -29.60 12.75
CA LYS A 49 2.84 -28.65 12.78
C LYS A 49 3.20 -27.33 13.47
N GLN A 50 3.91 -27.41 14.60
CA GLN A 50 4.37 -26.23 15.30
C GLN A 50 5.33 -25.40 14.43
N ARG A 51 6.25 -26.06 13.71
CA ARG A 51 7.18 -25.41 12.80
C ARG A 51 6.48 -24.76 11.61
N LEU A 52 5.45 -25.40 11.03
CA LEU A 52 4.61 -24.78 10.00
C LEU A 52 3.95 -23.48 10.51
N LYS A 53 3.42 -23.49 11.74
CA LYS A 53 2.88 -22.27 12.37
C LYS A 53 3.94 -21.18 12.53
N MET A 54 5.16 -21.55 12.95
CA MET A 54 6.29 -20.61 13.05
C MET A 54 6.64 -20.00 11.69
N ILE A 55 6.68 -20.81 10.62
CA ILE A 55 6.93 -20.32 9.26
C ILE A 55 5.86 -19.32 8.84
N ARG A 56 4.57 -19.62 9.06
CA ARG A 56 3.47 -18.68 8.78
C ARG A 56 3.68 -17.37 9.52
N THR A 57 3.90 -17.42 10.83
CA THR A 57 4.11 -16.21 11.67
C THR A 57 5.36 -15.44 11.25
N ALA A 58 6.42 -16.09 10.78
CA ALA A 58 7.62 -15.41 10.26
C ALA A 58 7.33 -14.63 8.97
N ILE A 59 6.44 -15.15 8.11
CA ILE A 59 6.09 -14.51 6.83
C ILE A 59 5.16 -13.31 7.04
N ILE A 60 4.06 -13.49 7.77
CA ILE A 60 2.99 -12.46 7.87
C ILE A 60 2.94 -11.73 9.22
N GLY A 61 3.77 -12.13 10.19
CA GLY A 61 3.73 -11.62 11.56
C GLY A 61 2.69 -12.30 12.44
N ASP A 62 2.60 -11.85 13.70
CA ASP A 62 1.55 -12.26 14.64
C ASP A 62 0.44 -11.21 14.67
N THR A 63 -0.61 -11.43 13.87
CA THR A 63 -1.76 -10.50 13.77
C THR A 63 -2.59 -10.40 15.03
N SER A 64 -2.35 -11.27 16.04
CA SER A 64 -3.07 -11.21 17.32
C SER A 64 -2.44 -10.22 18.31
N ARG A 65 -1.20 -9.79 18.05
CA ARG A 65 -0.52 -8.81 18.89
C ARG A 65 -1.01 -7.42 18.55
N THR A 66 -1.35 -6.66 19.59
CA THR A 66 -1.67 -5.25 19.46
C THR A 66 -0.77 -4.43 20.38
N ILE A 67 -0.16 -3.39 19.84
CA ILE A 67 0.58 -2.38 20.61
C ILE A 67 -0.28 -1.12 20.63
N ASN A 68 -0.66 -0.65 21.82
CA ASN A 68 -1.52 0.52 21.99
C ASN A 68 -2.87 0.42 21.23
N GLY A 69 -3.46 -0.78 21.20
CA GLY A 69 -4.74 -1.03 20.53
C GLY A 69 -4.66 -1.10 19.00
N ARG A 70 -3.46 -1.01 18.41
CA ARG A 70 -3.22 -1.21 16.98
C ARG A 70 -2.52 -2.55 16.75
N PRO A 71 -2.94 -3.37 15.78
CA PRO A 71 -2.22 -4.58 15.40
C PRO A 71 -0.74 -4.28 15.12
N GLU A 72 0.15 -5.12 15.65
CA GLU A 72 1.58 -5.06 15.37
C GLU A 72 1.82 -5.54 13.94
N ILE A 73 2.20 -4.62 13.05
CA ILE A 73 2.62 -5.04 11.72
C ILE A 73 4.07 -5.51 11.78
N SER A 74 4.27 -6.79 11.46
CA SER A 74 5.56 -7.46 11.49
C SER A 74 5.60 -8.58 10.45
N GLY A 75 6.79 -9.15 10.25
CA GLY A 75 6.99 -10.30 9.36
C GLY A 75 7.63 -9.91 8.03
N PHE A 76 8.21 -10.91 7.37
CA PHE A 76 8.96 -10.73 6.13
C PHE A 76 8.16 -9.97 5.06
N ALA A 77 6.87 -10.31 4.89
CA ALA A 77 6.05 -9.72 3.83
C ALA A 77 5.77 -8.23 4.05
N ALA A 78 5.65 -7.79 5.30
CA ALA A 78 5.43 -6.39 5.64
C ALA A 78 6.71 -5.56 5.49
N ASP A 79 7.85 -6.13 5.87
CA ASP A 79 9.14 -5.44 5.86
C ASP A 79 9.75 -5.39 4.44
N MET A 80 9.61 -6.47 3.67
CA MET A 80 10.18 -6.61 2.33
C MET A 80 9.20 -6.20 1.22
N GLY A 81 7.91 -6.13 1.54
CA GLY A 81 6.86 -5.84 0.56
C GLY A 81 6.53 -6.98 -0.41
N ARG A 82 7.09 -8.17 -0.18
CA ARG A 82 6.87 -9.39 -0.98
C ARG A 82 6.93 -10.65 -0.11
N LEU A 83 6.44 -11.76 -0.62
CA LEU A 83 6.65 -13.07 0.00
C LEU A 83 8.13 -13.50 -0.13
N PRO A 84 8.64 -14.34 0.80
CA PRO A 84 9.97 -14.91 0.64
C PRO A 84 10.02 -15.82 -0.58
N LYS A 85 11.19 -15.95 -1.19
CA LYS A 85 11.44 -16.86 -2.31
C LYS A 85 11.83 -18.27 -1.86
N CYS A 86 12.23 -18.42 -0.59
CA CYS A 86 12.59 -19.68 0.07
C CYS A 86 12.69 -19.46 1.60
N LEU A 87 12.83 -20.54 2.38
CA LEU A 87 12.98 -20.44 3.85
C LEU A 87 14.28 -19.75 4.28
N ARG A 88 15.33 -19.81 3.47
CA ARG A 88 16.63 -19.18 3.78
C ARG A 88 16.50 -17.68 4.05
N GLU A 89 15.66 -16.97 3.29
CA GLU A 89 15.41 -15.53 3.49
C GLU A 89 14.80 -15.21 4.86
N LEU A 90 14.12 -16.18 5.49
CA LEU A 90 13.59 -16.04 6.85
C LEU A 90 14.67 -16.32 7.92
N LEU A 91 15.75 -17.02 7.59
CA LEU A 91 16.81 -17.42 8.52
C LEU A 91 18.02 -16.48 8.47
N SER A 92 18.33 -15.92 7.31
CA SER A 92 19.48 -15.04 7.11
C SER A 92 19.22 -14.01 6.02
N ARG A 93 20.00 -12.92 6.04
CA ARG A 93 19.93 -11.82 5.07
C ARG A 93 20.61 -12.21 3.76
N ILE A 94 20.08 -13.22 3.06
CA ILE A 94 20.61 -13.74 1.79
C ILE A 94 19.43 -14.08 0.88
N ASP A 95 19.47 -13.63 -0.38
CA ASP A 95 18.51 -14.02 -1.40
C ASP A 95 18.78 -15.46 -1.88
N CYS A 96 17.70 -16.21 -2.07
CA CYS A 96 17.70 -17.63 -2.39
C CYS A 96 18.48 -17.99 -3.66
N PHE A 97 18.44 -17.15 -4.68
CA PHE A 97 18.86 -17.54 -6.04
C PHE A 97 20.25 -17.03 -6.40
N ASN A 98 20.62 -15.85 -5.94
CA ASN A 98 21.91 -15.23 -6.28
C ASN A 98 22.87 -15.16 -5.09
N THR A 99 22.44 -15.57 -3.89
CA THR A 99 23.22 -15.51 -2.65
C THR A 99 23.69 -14.11 -2.24
N GLU A 100 23.15 -13.07 -2.88
CA GLU A 100 23.43 -11.68 -2.53
C GLU A 100 22.69 -11.31 -1.25
N PRO A 101 23.23 -10.39 -0.44
CA PRO A 101 22.55 -9.96 0.76
C PRO A 101 21.27 -9.20 0.41
N LEU A 102 20.15 -9.59 1.04
CA LEU A 102 18.92 -8.80 0.99
C LEU A 102 19.18 -7.37 1.51
N PRO A 103 18.44 -6.36 1.01
CA PRO A 103 18.51 -5.00 1.51
C PRO A 103 18.38 -4.96 3.03
N PRO A 104 19.25 -4.27 3.76
CA PRO A 104 19.16 -4.18 5.22
C PRO A 104 17.96 -3.32 5.63
N TRP A 105 17.37 -3.63 6.79
CA TRP A 105 16.35 -2.76 7.39
C TRP A 105 16.85 -1.34 7.58
N LYS A 106 16.27 -0.42 6.82
CA LYS A 106 16.69 0.98 6.77
C LYS A 106 15.47 1.86 6.52
N GLN A 107 15.45 3.01 7.17
CA GLN A 107 14.49 4.07 6.87
C GLN A 107 14.89 4.78 5.57
N ASP A 108 13.94 4.92 4.67
CA ASP A 108 14.09 5.82 3.53
C ASP A 108 13.96 7.28 3.99
N VAL A 109 14.89 8.13 3.56
CA VAL A 109 15.05 9.49 4.10
C VAL A 109 13.86 10.39 3.74
N TYR A 110 13.26 10.15 2.58
CA TYR A 110 12.22 11.01 2.01
C TYR A 110 10.81 10.56 2.40
N SER A 111 10.53 9.25 2.32
CA SER A 111 9.24 8.69 2.71
C SER A 111 9.12 8.45 4.22
N GLN A 112 10.24 8.44 4.95
CA GLN A 112 10.32 8.05 6.36
C GLN A 112 9.80 6.62 6.65
N VAL A 113 9.51 5.83 5.60
CA VAL A 113 9.08 4.44 5.71
C VAL A 113 10.31 3.57 5.93
N TRP A 114 10.19 2.60 6.83
CA TRP A 114 11.20 1.57 7.01
C TRP A 114 10.94 0.39 6.08
N ALA A 115 12.00 -0.09 5.43
CA ALA A 115 11.95 -1.24 4.53
C ALA A 115 13.22 -2.07 4.64
N GLY A 116 13.14 -3.33 4.21
CA GLY A 116 14.28 -4.24 4.11
C GLY A 116 14.25 -5.36 5.14
N TRP A 117 15.30 -6.16 5.18
CA TRP A 117 15.37 -7.34 6.03
C TRP A 117 15.66 -6.93 7.47
N ARG A 118 14.68 -7.14 8.35
CA ARG A 118 14.71 -6.72 9.76
C ARG A 118 15.29 -7.75 10.72
N GLY A 119 15.43 -8.99 10.31
CA GLY A 119 16.10 -9.98 11.14
C GLY A 119 15.91 -11.40 10.65
N PRO A 120 16.55 -12.37 11.33
CA PRO A 120 16.10 -13.74 11.18
C PRO A 120 14.67 -13.79 11.74
N TYR A 121 13.69 -13.95 10.85
CA TYR A 121 12.28 -14.14 11.17
C TYR A 121 12.02 -15.54 11.73
N LEU A 122 12.93 -16.48 11.45
CA LEU A 122 12.99 -17.81 12.02
C LEU A 122 14.33 -18.04 12.72
N MET A 123 14.29 -18.81 13.80
CA MET A 123 15.48 -19.27 14.51
C MET A 123 15.73 -20.72 14.12
N GLY A 124 16.72 -20.95 13.24
CA GLY A 124 17.18 -22.29 12.89
C GLY A 124 18.22 -22.82 13.87
N ASN A 125 18.56 -24.10 13.70
CA ASN A 125 19.64 -24.75 14.43
C ASN A 125 20.89 -24.76 13.56
N SER A 126 22.05 -24.49 14.16
CA SER A 126 23.33 -24.68 13.50
C SER A 126 23.66 -26.16 13.44
N GLU A 127 24.05 -26.65 12.27
CA GLU A 127 24.40 -28.05 12.06
C GLU A 127 25.91 -28.25 12.02
N LEU A 128 26.36 -29.51 11.90
CA LEU A 128 27.79 -29.84 11.80
C LEU A 128 28.48 -29.19 10.59
N SER A 129 27.71 -28.81 9.57
CA SER A 129 28.18 -28.03 8.41
C SER A 129 28.48 -26.56 8.74
N GLY A 130 28.04 -26.07 9.90
CA GLY A 130 28.08 -24.66 10.29
C GLY A 130 26.92 -23.82 9.73
N GLU A 131 26.14 -24.37 8.79
CA GLU A 131 24.97 -23.71 8.23
C GLU A 131 23.78 -23.83 9.19
N VAL A 132 22.89 -22.83 9.14
CA VAL A 132 21.67 -22.79 9.96
C VAL A 132 20.52 -23.39 9.17
N HIS A 133 19.83 -24.40 9.70
CA HIS A 133 18.67 -25.00 9.05
C HIS A 133 17.45 -24.98 9.97
N PHE A 134 16.27 -24.85 9.37
CA PHE A 134 14.99 -24.96 10.05
C PHE A 134 14.28 -26.22 9.58
N ARG A 135 14.76 -27.39 10.03
CA ARG A 135 14.23 -28.69 9.59
C ARG A 135 12.78 -28.91 10.04
N ASP A 136 12.15 -30.00 9.60
CA ASP A 136 10.90 -30.50 10.15
C ASP A 136 11.13 -31.43 11.37
N GLY A 137 10.06 -31.93 11.99
CA GLY A 137 10.18 -32.82 13.15
C GLY A 137 10.92 -34.13 12.87
N TYR A 138 10.95 -34.55 11.62
CA TYR A 138 11.61 -35.78 11.17
C TYR A 138 13.09 -35.59 10.85
N GLY A 139 13.55 -34.33 10.73
CA GLY A 139 14.95 -34.01 10.45
C GLY A 139 15.32 -34.27 8.99
N ASN A 140 14.34 -34.21 8.09
CA ASN A 140 14.57 -34.46 6.68
C ASN A 140 15.55 -33.44 6.08
N SER A 141 16.38 -33.91 5.14
CA SER A 141 17.27 -33.08 4.35
C SER A 141 16.96 -33.20 2.86
N GLY A 142 17.04 -32.07 2.16
CA GLY A 142 17.00 -32.03 0.69
C GLY A 142 18.33 -32.42 0.05
N ASP A 143 18.52 -32.02 -1.21
CA ASP A 143 19.84 -32.09 -1.84
C ASP A 143 20.85 -31.21 -1.09
N GLY A 144 21.94 -31.82 -0.62
CA GLY A 144 23.01 -31.17 0.15
C GLY A 144 24.20 -30.74 -0.69
N SER A 145 24.04 -30.60 -2.01
CA SER A 145 25.10 -30.24 -2.97
C SER A 145 25.77 -28.87 -2.75
N GLY A 146 25.33 -28.09 -1.76
CA GLY A 146 25.99 -26.88 -1.27
C GLY A 146 25.08 -25.66 -1.27
N LYS A 147 25.66 -24.45 -1.32
CA LYS A 147 24.87 -23.22 -1.39
C LYS A 147 24.08 -23.17 -2.69
N GLY A 148 22.81 -22.78 -2.60
CA GLY A 148 21.88 -22.81 -3.72
C GLY A 148 21.19 -24.16 -3.95
N SER A 149 21.54 -25.21 -3.19
CA SER A 149 20.79 -26.47 -3.22
C SER A 149 19.43 -26.34 -2.52
N ASP A 150 18.54 -27.30 -2.78
CA ASP A 150 17.21 -27.31 -2.15
C ASP A 150 17.28 -27.41 -0.62
N ASP A 151 18.18 -28.23 -0.04
CA ASP A 151 18.34 -28.27 1.43
C ASP A 151 18.85 -26.94 1.98
N TRP A 152 19.76 -26.28 1.26
CA TRP A 152 20.26 -24.98 1.65
C TRP A 152 19.18 -23.90 1.57
N GLN A 153 18.35 -23.89 0.54
CA GLN A 153 17.27 -22.90 0.38
C GLN A 153 16.11 -23.15 1.34
N ASN A 154 15.71 -24.41 1.50
CA ASN A 154 14.42 -24.80 2.08
C ASN A 154 14.53 -25.67 3.33
N SER A 155 15.73 -26.01 3.81
CA SER A 155 15.93 -26.83 5.03
C SER A 155 15.17 -28.17 5.00
N GLY A 156 15.04 -28.79 3.83
CA GLY A 156 14.36 -30.07 3.63
C GLY A 156 12.83 -29.98 3.48
N TRP A 157 12.25 -28.77 3.56
CA TRP A 157 10.85 -28.54 3.21
C TRP A 157 10.69 -28.43 1.70
N ASN A 158 9.57 -28.93 1.18
CA ASN A 158 9.18 -28.69 -0.20
C ASN A 158 8.26 -27.46 -0.24
N LEU A 159 8.71 -26.40 -0.92
CA LEU A 159 8.02 -25.12 -1.02
C LEU A 159 7.57 -24.88 -2.46
N ASP A 160 6.27 -24.66 -2.62
CA ASP A 160 5.70 -24.16 -3.87
C ASP A 160 5.25 -22.72 -3.67
N PHE A 161 6.08 -21.79 -4.17
CA PHE A 161 5.72 -20.39 -4.30
C PHE A 161 5.00 -20.22 -5.63
N THR A 162 3.71 -20.55 -5.68
CA THR A 162 2.90 -20.34 -6.87
C THR A 162 2.68 -18.83 -7.06
N THR A 163 3.60 -18.21 -7.82
CA THR A 163 3.64 -16.77 -8.11
C THR A 163 2.36 -16.27 -8.80
N THR A 164 1.60 -17.16 -9.44
CA THR A 164 0.34 -16.83 -10.11
C THR A 164 -0.82 -16.55 -9.15
N VAL A 165 -0.76 -17.06 -7.91
CA VAL A 165 -1.87 -16.96 -6.94
C VAL A 165 -1.49 -16.18 -5.68
N GLY A 166 -0.23 -15.77 -5.53
CA GLY A 166 0.23 -15.07 -4.32
C GLY A 166 0.01 -15.91 -3.06
N ALA A 167 0.13 -17.23 -3.19
CA ALA A 167 -0.04 -18.18 -2.11
C ALA A 167 1.22 -19.03 -1.95
N ILE A 168 1.39 -19.59 -0.75
CA ILE A 168 2.50 -20.48 -0.44
C ILE A 168 1.92 -21.82 -0.02
N THR A 169 2.41 -22.90 -0.61
CA THR A 169 2.17 -24.26 -0.14
C THR A 169 3.49 -24.82 0.40
N ILE A 170 3.42 -25.45 1.58
CA ILE A 170 4.58 -26.03 2.24
C ILE A 170 4.29 -27.49 2.58
N THR A 171 5.21 -28.37 2.23
CA THR A 171 5.11 -29.81 2.51
C THR A 171 6.36 -30.31 3.22
N SER A 172 6.18 -31.04 4.31
CA SER A 172 7.22 -31.88 4.93
C SER A 172 7.08 -33.30 4.39
N LYS A 173 8.20 -33.96 4.10
CA LYS A 173 8.25 -35.33 3.55
C LYS A 173 7.98 -36.45 4.58
N GLY A 174 7.43 -36.10 5.74
CA GLY A 174 7.10 -37.06 6.78
C GLY A 174 8.29 -37.91 7.24
N PHE A 175 8.01 -39.16 7.61
CA PHE A 175 9.00 -40.16 7.98
C PHE A 175 9.64 -40.83 6.76
N ASN A 176 8.88 -41.06 5.68
CA ASN A 176 9.35 -41.73 4.48
C ASN A 176 9.57 -40.77 3.31
N ILE A 177 10.81 -40.32 3.13
CA ILE A 177 11.22 -39.40 2.05
C ILE A 177 10.90 -39.94 0.64
N ALA A 178 10.71 -41.24 0.46
CA ALA A 178 10.48 -41.89 -0.84
C ALA A 178 9.00 -41.99 -1.24
N ASP A 179 8.06 -41.73 -0.33
CA ASP A 179 6.62 -41.86 -0.59
C ASP A 179 5.86 -40.69 0.03
N ALA A 180 4.78 -40.24 -0.59
CA ALA A 180 4.00 -39.10 -0.13
C ALA A 180 2.87 -39.48 0.86
N ILE A 181 2.75 -40.77 1.25
CA ILE A 181 1.66 -41.27 2.11
C ILE A 181 1.63 -40.56 3.47
N ASP A 182 2.79 -40.22 4.00
CA ASP A 182 2.97 -39.59 5.31
C ASP A 182 3.45 -38.14 5.23
N ASP A 183 3.39 -37.53 4.04
CA ASP A 183 3.66 -36.12 3.83
C ASP A 183 2.68 -35.27 4.65
N ILE A 184 3.22 -34.20 5.24
CA ILE A 184 2.44 -33.20 5.97
C ILE A 184 2.43 -31.94 5.11
N SER A 185 1.37 -31.79 4.33
CA SER A 185 1.17 -30.64 3.45
C SER A 185 0.13 -29.67 4.00
N VAL A 186 0.40 -28.38 3.83
CA VAL A 186 -0.57 -27.30 4.06
C VAL A 186 -0.68 -26.46 2.81
N ASP A 187 -1.79 -26.64 2.09
CA ASP A 187 -2.16 -25.81 0.96
C ASP A 187 -2.47 -24.38 1.44
N ASN A 188 -1.93 -23.38 0.76
CA ASN A 188 -2.16 -21.97 1.05
C ASN A 188 -1.88 -21.60 2.52
N ILE A 189 -0.71 -21.98 3.05
CA ILE A 189 -0.26 -21.57 4.38
C ILE A 189 -0.23 -20.05 4.54
N VAL A 190 -0.11 -19.32 3.44
CA VAL A 190 -0.34 -17.87 3.33
C VAL A 190 -1.15 -17.65 2.06
N ASN A 191 -2.16 -16.81 2.12
CA ASN A 191 -2.90 -16.34 0.95
C ASN A 191 -2.75 -14.82 0.75
N THR A 192 -3.17 -14.30 -0.40
CA THR A 192 -3.11 -12.86 -0.71
C THR A 192 -3.77 -11.99 0.35
N ALA A 193 -4.90 -12.43 0.90
CA ALA A 193 -5.59 -11.70 1.97
C ALA A 193 -4.85 -11.70 3.32
N ASP A 194 -3.83 -12.53 3.53
CA ASP A 194 -3.03 -12.56 4.76
C ASP A 194 -1.95 -11.48 4.79
N TYR A 195 -1.44 -11.05 3.63
CA TYR A 195 -0.31 -10.11 3.55
C TYR A 195 -0.56 -8.92 2.62
N GLN A 196 -1.62 -8.93 1.82
CA GLN A 196 -1.98 -7.80 0.95
C GLN A 196 -3.23 -7.09 1.43
N VAL A 197 -3.31 -5.81 1.09
CA VAL A 197 -4.45 -4.94 1.26
C VAL A 197 -4.86 -4.42 -0.12
N THR A 198 -6.12 -4.60 -0.46
CA THR A 198 -6.71 -4.05 -1.69
C THR A 198 -7.32 -2.69 -1.38
N LEU A 199 -6.79 -1.64 -2.00
CA LEU A 199 -7.43 -0.33 -2.01
C LEU A 199 -8.52 -0.33 -3.09
N GLY A 200 -9.72 0.14 -2.74
CA GLY A 200 -10.88 0.17 -3.61
C GLY A 200 -11.30 1.59 -4.03
N ALA A 201 -12.58 1.75 -4.35
CA ALA A 201 -13.15 3.01 -4.84
C ALA A 201 -12.97 4.21 -3.88
N ASP A 202 -12.96 3.96 -2.57
CA ASP A 202 -12.78 5.02 -1.56
C ASP A 202 -11.41 5.71 -1.63
N TRP A 203 -10.45 5.12 -2.34
CA TRP A 203 -9.11 5.67 -2.57
C TRP A 203 -8.95 6.17 -4.02
N GLN A 204 -10.04 6.28 -4.78
CA GLN A 204 -10.03 6.94 -6.09
C GLN A 204 -9.95 8.45 -5.96
N ASN A 205 -10.43 9.05 -4.88
CA ASN A 205 -10.28 10.49 -4.63
C ASN A 205 -9.72 10.66 -3.22
N ILE A 206 -8.52 11.23 -3.14
CA ILE A 206 -7.88 11.56 -1.87
C ILE A 206 -7.83 13.07 -1.78
N ASP A 207 -8.60 13.64 -0.87
CA ASP A 207 -8.56 15.08 -0.64
C ASP A 207 -7.29 15.45 0.11
N VAL A 208 -6.58 16.43 -0.42
CA VAL A 208 -5.34 17.01 0.10
C VAL A 208 -5.59 18.47 0.43
N THR A 209 -5.44 18.81 1.70
CA THR A 209 -5.61 20.15 2.24
C THR A 209 -4.26 20.84 2.36
N PHE A 210 -4.01 21.88 1.57
CA PHE A 210 -2.77 22.66 1.62
C PHE A 210 -2.89 23.86 2.55
N THR A 211 -1.91 24.03 3.44
CA THR A 211 -1.74 25.20 4.30
C THR A 211 -0.43 25.88 3.95
N ASN A 212 -0.47 27.09 3.40
CA ASN A 212 0.72 27.88 3.13
C ASN A 212 1.13 28.66 4.39
N GLU A 213 2.26 28.31 5.01
CA GLU A 213 2.82 29.00 6.18
C GLU A 213 3.86 30.06 5.81
N GLN A 214 4.24 30.16 4.53
CA GLN A 214 5.19 31.14 4.01
C GLN A 214 4.62 32.56 4.05
N ALA A 215 5.53 33.54 3.95
CA ALA A 215 5.18 34.95 3.85
C ALA A 215 4.70 35.34 2.43
N THR A 216 4.97 34.51 1.42
CA THR A 216 4.63 34.76 0.02
C THR A 216 3.52 33.84 -0.47
N HIS A 217 2.70 34.33 -1.38
CA HIS A 217 1.68 33.50 -2.04
C HIS A 217 2.37 32.45 -2.91
N ILE A 218 1.75 31.28 -3.02
CA ILE A 218 2.22 30.18 -3.84
C ILE A 218 1.19 29.93 -4.92
N VAL A 219 1.63 29.92 -6.18
CA VAL A 219 0.81 29.45 -7.29
C VAL A 219 1.21 28.01 -7.53
N ILE A 220 0.22 27.11 -7.49
CA ILE A 220 0.37 25.74 -7.97
C ILE A 220 -0.30 25.72 -9.34
N GLU A 221 0.48 25.48 -10.39
CA GLU A 221 -0.03 25.41 -11.75
C GLU A 221 -0.87 24.15 -11.96
N GLN A 222 -1.74 24.20 -12.96
CA GLN A 222 -2.52 23.04 -13.37
C GLN A 222 -1.60 21.85 -13.69
N ASP A 223 -2.01 20.67 -13.25
CA ASP A 223 -1.36 19.38 -13.50
C ASP A 223 0.10 19.32 -13.01
N GLU A 224 0.49 20.17 -12.06
CA GLU A 224 1.86 20.30 -11.58
C GLU A 224 2.24 19.27 -10.50
N LEU A 225 1.29 18.68 -9.79
CA LEU A 225 1.54 17.80 -8.64
C LEU A 225 0.99 16.40 -8.83
N ARG A 226 1.60 15.42 -8.14
CA ARG A 226 1.06 14.08 -7.92
C ARG A 226 1.19 13.67 -6.47
N LEU A 227 0.29 12.80 -6.05
CA LEU A 227 0.34 12.13 -4.77
C LEU A 227 1.04 10.80 -4.98
N ARG A 228 2.03 10.52 -4.14
CA ARG A 228 2.85 9.32 -4.19
C ARG A 228 2.65 8.48 -2.95
N LEU A 229 2.50 7.17 -3.14
CA LEU A 229 2.43 6.18 -2.09
C LEU A 229 3.74 5.41 -2.08
N SER A 230 4.52 5.64 -1.03
CA SER A 230 5.78 4.92 -0.83
C SER A 230 5.47 3.57 -0.17
N SER A 231 5.81 2.49 -0.88
CA SER A 231 5.64 1.11 -0.42
C SER A 231 6.91 0.29 -0.66
N PRO A 232 7.33 -0.56 0.29
CA PRO A 232 8.41 -1.50 0.05
C PRO A 232 8.11 -2.43 -1.13
N SER A 233 9.10 -2.63 -1.99
CA SER A 233 9.14 -3.64 -3.04
C SER A 233 10.54 -4.26 -3.03
N GLU A 234 10.65 -5.58 -2.96
CA GLU A 234 11.94 -6.28 -2.84
C GLU A 234 12.83 -5.78 -1.68
N GLY A 235 12.23 -5.26 -0.60
CA GLY A 235 12.95 -4.70 0.56
C GLY A 235 13.52 -3.31 0.36
N ILE A 236 13.18 -2.63 -0.74
CA ILE A 236 13.56 -1.23 -0.99
C ILE A 236 12.33 -0.35 -1.20
N ILE A 237 12.45 0.92 -0.82
CA ILE A 237 11.54 1.96 -1.29
C ILE A 237 12.15 2.46 -2.61
N LEU A 238 11.37 2.45 -3.70
CA LEU A 238 11.85 2.97 -4.98
C LEU A 238 12.22 4.44 -4.82
N SER A 239 13.39 4.85 -5.31
CA SER A 239 13.83 6.25 -5.21
C SER A 239 12.95 7.17 -6.07
N TYR A 240 12.88 8.45 -5.70
CA TYR A 240 12.25 9.54 -6.46
C TYR A 240 12.95 9.76 -7.82
N THR A 241 14.23 9.42 -7.89
CA THR A 241 15.09 9.57 -9.07
C THR A 241 15.24 8.27 -9.87
N ASN A 242 14.37 7.30 -9.63
CA ASN A 242 14.43 6.03 -10.34
C ASN A 242 13.98 6.23 -11.79
N SER A 243 14.78 5.76 -12.74
CA SER A 243 14.50 5.93 -14.16
C SER A 243 13.19 5.28 -14.63
N GLU A 244 12.65 4.37 -13.82
CA GLU A 244 11.34 3.73 -14.01
C GLU A 244 10.15 4.70 -13.90
N LEU A 245 10.37 5.98 -13.55
CA LEU A 245 9.35 7.04 -13.52
C LEU A 245 9.70 8.22 -14.45
N ASP A 246 10.72 8.05 -15.30
CA ASP A 246 11.22 9.13 -16.16
C ASP A 246 10.25 9.44 -17.31
N THR A 247 9.51 8.44 -17.80
CA THR A 247 8.53 8.66 -18.87
C THR A 247 7.12 8.89 -18.33
N THR A 248 6.36 9.75 -19.02
CA THR A 248 4.95 9.99 -18.73
C THR A 248 4.13 8.69 -18.75
N ALA A 249 4.46 7.77 -19.65
CA ALA A 249 3.77 6.48 -19.78
C ALA A 249 3.97 5.57 -18.55
N GLU A 250 5.21 5.42 -18.07
CA GLU A 250 5.51 4.62 -16.87
C GLU A 250 4.91 5.25 -15.61
N ARG A 251 4.98 6.57 -15.52
CA ARG A 251 4.39 7.32 -14.40
C ARG A 251 2.86 7.21 -14.35
N ASP A 252 2.19 7.32 -15.51
CA ASP A 252 0.73 7.18 -15.64
C ASP A 252 0.23 5.75 -15.46
N SER A 253 1.09 4.77 -15.60
CA SER A 253 0.77 3.36 -15.34
C SER A 253 1.23 2.87 -13.97
N SER A 254 2.03 3.67 -13.25
CA SER A 254 2.42 3.36 -11.87
C SER A 254 1.21 3.28 -10.95
N ALA A 255 1.17 2.23 -10.14
CA ALA A 255 0.21 2.06 -9.04
C ALA A 255 0.59 2.86 -7.79
N GLN A 256 1.79 3.45 -7.75
CA GLN A 256 2.29 4.24 -6.62
C GLN A 256 2.03 5.74 -6.79
N LEU A 257 1.48 6.18 -7.92
CA LEU A 257 1.23 7.58 -8.23
C LEU A 257 -0.23 7.81 -8.63
N SER A 258 -0.80 8.88 -8.08
CA SER A 258 -2.08 9.42 -8.53
C SER A 258 -1.95 10.00 -9.95
N ASN A 259 -3.08 10.43 -10.51
CA ASN A 259 -3.05 11.37 -11.63
C ASN A 259 -2.52 12.73 -11.17
N SER A 260 -2.17 13.57 -12.15
CA SER A 260 -1.80 14.96 -11.92
C SER A 260 -2.95 15.76 -11.31
N PHE A 261 -2.62 16.74 -10.48
CA PHE A 261 -3.53 17.72 -9.88
C PHE A 261 -2.73 18.99 -9.52
N PRO A 262 -3.37 20.14 -9.25
CA PRO A 262 -4.80 20.44 -9.42
C PRO A 262 -5.24 20.46 -10.89
N SER A 263 -6.54 20.39 -11.17
CA SER A 263 -7.07 20.49 -12.55
C SER A 263 -7.04 21.90 -13.13
N GLU A 264 -6.78 22.89 -12.29
CA GLU A 264 -6.72 24.31 -12.61
C GLU A 264 -5.67 24.98 -11.71
N ASN A 265 -5.15 26.12 -12.13
CA ASN A 265 -4.19 26.88 -11.34
C ASN A 265 -4.79 27.22 -9.96
N THR A 266 -4.08 26.87 -8.90
CA THR A 266 -4.52 27.07 -7.52
C THR A 266 -3.61 28.07 -6.84
N LEU A 267 -4.20 29.14 -6.31
CA LEU A 267 -3.49 30.16 -5.55
C LEU A 267 -3.60 29.89 -4.05
N LEU A 268 -2.49 29.53 -3.42
CA LEU A 268 -2.35 29.36 -1.98
C LEU A 268 -1.91 30.69 -1.35
N LEU A 269 -2.85 31.34 -0.69
CA LEU A 269 -2.63 32.57 0.05
C LEU A 269 -1.60 32.38 1.16
N SER A 270 -0.71 33.35 1.31
CA SER A 270 0.28 33.34 2.39
C SER A 270 -0.42 33.55 3.72
N LYS A 271 0.12 32.95 4.77
CA LYS A 271 -0.33 33.18 6.15
C LYS A 271 -0.34 34.66 6.53
N TYR A 272 0.54 35.44 5.90
CA TYR A 272 0.68 36.89 6.08
C TYR A 272 0.81 37.54 4.70
N GLY A 273 -0.18 38.29 4.20
CA GLY A 273 0.00 38.90 2.88
C GLY A 273 -1.08 39.83 2.37
N THR A 274 -0.63 40.59 1.36
CA THR A 274 -1.45 41.41 0.47
C THR A 274 -1.33 40.82 -0.93
N MET A 275 -2.44 40.49 -1.56
CA MET A 275 -2.47 40.11 -2.96
C MET A 275 -2.78 41.32 -3.81
N GLU A 276 -2.02 41.55 -4.88
CA GLU A 276 -2.41 42.47 -5.93
C GLU A 276 -3.10 41.67 -7.03
N VAL A 277 -4.36 42.00 -7.33
CA VAL A 277 -5.14 41.38 -8.41
C VAL A 277 -5.14 42.35 -9.59
N GLU A 278 -4.67 41.89 -10.75
CA GLU A 278 -4.58 42.74 -11.94
C GLU A 278 -5.96 42.97 -12.58
N ASN A 279 -6.06 44.01 -13.40
CA ASN A 279 -7.30 44.35 -14.08
C ASN A 279 -7.71 43.24 -15.06
N ASN A 280 -8.95 42.75 -14.95
CA ASN A 280 -9.55 41.61 -15.67
C ASN A 280 -9.21 40.22 -15.12
N ASP A 281 -8.47 40.12 -14.02
CA ASP A 281 -8.33 38.84 -13.33
C ASP A 281 -9.62 38.47 -12.61
N THR A 282 -9.86 37.17 -12.51
CA THR A 282 -11.01 36.59 -11.82
C THR A 282 -10.51 35.74 -10.66
N LEU A 283 -11.08 35.98 -9.47
CA LEU A 283 -10.88 35.10 -8.32
C LEU A 283 -12.13 34.24 -8.17
N GLU A 284 -11.98 32.96 -8.43
CA GLU A 284 -13.00 31.94 -8.21
C GLU A 284 -12.68 31.17 -6.93
N PHE A 285 -13.66 31.07 -6.03
CA PHE A 285 -13.51 30.34 -4.78
C PHE A 285 -14.04 28.92 -4.98
N VAL A 286 -13.15 27.92 -4.89
CA VAL A 286 -13.55 26.52 -4.94
C VAL A 286 -14.52 26.20 -3.80
N SER A 287 -15.48 25.30 -4.05
CA SER A 287 -16.46 24.83 -3.06
C SER A 287 -15.79 24.45 -1.73
N GLY A 288 -16.10 25.17 -0.65
CA GLY A 288 -15.52 24.96 0.68
C GLY A 288 -14.41 25.95 1.06
N ALA A 289 -13.95 26.81 0.13
CA ALA A 289 -13.08 27.92 0.44
C ALA A 289 -13.86 28.99 1.22
N THR A 290 -13.70 29.01 2.54
CA THR A 290 -14.22 30.09 3.39
C THR A 290 -13.15 31.15 3.60
N LEU A 291 -13.42 32.38 3.16
CA LEU A 291 -12.70 33.55 3.64
C LEU A 291 -13.24 33.92 5.02
N THR A 292 -12.75 33.25 6.06
CA THR A 292 -13.16 33.53 7.44
C THR A 292 -12.43 34.76 7.97
N THR A 293 -13.19 35.83 8.22
CA THR A 293 -12.75 36.94 9.06
C THR A 293 -12.93 36.51 10.52
N GLY A 294 -11.83 36.34 11.26
CA GLY A 294 -11.76 35.82 12.63
C GLY A 294 -12.37 36.73 13.71
N SER A 295 -12.85 37.91 13.34
CA SER A 295 -13.55 38.86 14.19
C SER A 295 -14.69 39.53 13.40
N PRO A 296 -15.80 39.95 14.03
CA PRO A 296 -16.71 40.93 13.40
C PRO A 296 -15.98 42.22 12.96
N ASN A 297 -14.70 42.36 13.36
CA ASN A 297 -13.84 43.45 12.99
C ASN A 297 -12.80 43.20 11.87
N ASP A 298 -12.70 42.03 11.23
CA ASP A 298 -11.75 41.89 10.11
C ASP A 298 -12.39 42.33 8.79
N SER A 299 -11.61 43.01 7.95
CA SER A 299 -12.07 43.70 6.75
C SER A 299 -11.26 43.27 5.54
N VAL A 300 -11.94 42.94 4.44
CA VAL A 300 -11.34 43.09 3.12
C VAL A 300 -11.39 44.59 2.80
N THR A 301 -10.23 45.24 2.75
CA THR A 301 -10.14 46.66 2.38
C THR A 301 -10.03 46.76 0.87
N LEU A 302 -11.05 47.33 0.23
CA LEU A 302 -11.05 47.62 -1.21
C LEU A 302 -10.69 49.10 -1.41
N THR A 303 -9.76 49.40 -2.31
CA THR A 303 -9.34 50.79 -2.57
C THR A 303 -10.37 51.52 -3.44
N SER A 304 -10.39 52.85 -3.32
CA SER A 304 -11.24 53.73 -4.14
C SER A 304 -11.03 53.48 -5.64
N GLY A 305 -12.11 53.17 -6.36
CA GLY A 305 -12.09 52.85 -7.79
C GLY A 305 -12.28 51.36 -8.11
N THR A 306 -12.34 50.51 -7.09
CA THR A 306 -12.66 49.09 -7.26
C THR A 306 -14.11 48.92 -7.72
N VAL A 307 -14.31 48.34 -8.90
CA VAL A 307 -15.61 47.86 -9.36
C VAL A 307 -15.58 46.34 -9.29
N ILE A 308 -16.49 45.77 -8.49
CA ILE A 308 -16.71 44.33 -8.44
C ILE A 308 -17.86 44.03 -9.40
N THR A 309 -17.56 43.27 -10.44
CA THR A 309 -18.57 42.70 -11.32
C THR A 309 -18.76 41.25 -10.88
N TYR A 310 -20.00 40.79 -10.76
CA TYR A 310 -20.26 39.36 -10.57
C TYR A 310 -21.18 38.86 -11.68
N THR A 311 -21.01 37.58 -12.02
CA THR A 311 -21.86 36.88 -12.98
C THR A 311 -22.41 35.64 -12.28
N ASP A 312 -23.73 35.59 -12.10
CA ASP A 312 -24.39 34.40 -11.57
C ASP A 312 -24.42 33.31 -12.65
N SER A 313 -23.79 32.17 -12.37
CA SER A 313 -23.75 30.99 -13.24
C SER A 313 -24.86 29.99 -12.95
N ALA A 314 -25.65 30.19 -11.88
CA ALA A 314 -26.71 29.27 -11.47
C ALA A 314 -28.08 29.55 -12.12
N SER A 315 -28.30 30.74 -12.71
CA SER A 315 -29.55 31.05 -13.41
C SER A 315 -29.46 30.74 -14.91
N ALA A 316 -30.12 29.66 -15.34
CA ALA A 316 -30.21 29.19 -16.73
C ALA A 316 -30.96 30.16 -17.70
N SER A 317 -31.13 31.43 -17.34
CA SER A 317 -31.81 32.44 -18.15
C SER A 317 -31.10 33.78 -18.03
N ALA A 318 -30.27 34.08 -19.04
CA ALA A 318 -29.55 35.34 -19.28
C ALA A 318 -28.59 35.79 -18.17
N SER A 319 -27.31 35.88 -18.52
CA SER A 319 -26.23 36.46 -17.72
C SER A 319 -26.59 37.90 -17.31
N VAL A 320 -27.15 38.08 -16.10
CA VAL A 320 -27.38 39.41 -15.53
C VAL A 320 -26.09 39.84 -14.84
N SER A 321 -25.23 40.57 -15.56
CA SER A 321 -24.09 41.24 -14.92
C SER A 321 -24.63 42.37 -14.04
N SER A 322 -24.50 42.23 -12.72
CA SER A 322 -24.78 43.32 -11.79
C SER A 322 -23.45 43.89 -11.30
N GLN A 323 -23.32 45.22 -11.33
CA GLN A 323 -22.12 45.93 -10.92
C GLN A 323 -22.29 46.49 -9.51
N PHE A 324 -21.35 46.18 -8.62
CA PHE A 324 -21.19 46.93 -7.37
C PHE A 324 -20.20 48.06 -7.61
N ILE A 325 -20.71 49.30 -7.63
CA ILE A 325 -19.89 50.50 -7.67
C ILE A 325 -19.73 50.98 -6.22
N ILE A 326 -18.50 50.91 -5.70
CA ILE A 326 -18.18 51.57 -4.44
C ILE A 326 -18.15 53.08 -4.72
N GLY A 327 -19.21 53.78 -4.30
CA GLY A 327 -19.34 55.22 -4.51
C GLY A 327 -18.23 56.02 -3.82
N SER A 328 -18.04 57.27 -4.26
CA SER A 328 -17.01 58.22 -3.81
C SER A 328 -17.08 58.66 -2.33
N HIS A 329 -17.80 57.93 -1.48
CA HIS A 329 -17.99 58.23 -0.06
C HIS A 329 -17.16 57.34 0.88
N CYS A 330 -16.35 56.44 0.33
CA CYS A 330 -15.40 55.62 1.08
C CYS A 330 -14.05 56.31 1.22
N VAL A 331 -13.88 57.10 2.29
CA VAL A 331 -12.57 57.61 2.73
C VAL A 331 -12.53 57.57 4.27
N PRO A 332 -11.46 57.03 4.89
CA PRO A 332 -10.28 56.42 4.28
C PRO A 332 -10.42 54.91 4.00
N ASP A 333 -11.26 54.18 4.75
CA ASP A 333 -11.33 52.72 4.69
C ASP A 333 -12.79 52.25 4.63
N CYS A 334 -13.16 51.53 3.58
CA CYS A 334 -14.43 50.81 3.52
C CYS A 334 -14.21 49.34 3.79
N LYS A 335 -15.04 48.81 4.70
CA LYS A 335 -14.97 47.45 5.20
C LYS A 335 -16.10 46.62 4.63
N LEU A 336 -15.75 45.70 3.73
CA LEU A 336 -16.69 44.70 3.25
C LEU A 336 -16.67 43.51 4.21
N THR A 337 -17.80 43.24 4.85
CA THR A 337 -18.01 42.02 5.64
C THR A 337 -18.91 41.08 4.85
N ILE A 338 -18.40 39.90 4.49
CA ILE A 338 -19.16 38.85 3.82
C ILE A 338 -19.59 37.84 4.89
N GLN A 339 -20.89 37.74 5.15
CA GLN A 339 -21.45 36.67 5.99
C GLN A 339 -22.35 35.79 5.12
N ALA A 340 -22.45 34.50 5.45
CA ALA A 340 -23.02 33.40 4.66
C ALA A 340 -24.43 33.59 4.05
N SER A 341 -25.08 34.73 4.28
CA SER A 341 -26.40 35.07 3.73
C SER A 341 -26.67 36.59 3.66
N SER A 342 -25.67 37.46 3.86
CA SER A 342 -25.86 38.91 3.86
C SER A 342 -24.55 39.69 3.67
N TYR A 343 -24.65 40.84 3.00
CA TYR A 343 -23.57 41.81 2.85
C TYR A 343 -23.88 43.05 3.67
N THR A 344 -22.97 43.45 4.56
CA THR A 344 -23.09 44.72 5.29
C THR A 344 -21.83 45.54 5.08
N ALA A 345 -21.99 46.77 4.60
CA ALA A 345 -20.95 47.78 4.63
C ALA A 345 -21.15 48.67 5.87
N GLU A 346 -20.15 48.77 6.74
CA GLU A 346 -20.10 49.88 7.69
C GLU A 346 -19.63 51.13 6.93
N ASN A 347 -20.43 52.21 6.98
CA ASN A 347 -20.26 53.49 6.26
C ASN A 347 -20.64 53.54 4.76
N GLY A 348 -21.65 52.77 4.34
CA GLY A 348 -22.31 52.93 3.03
C GLY A 348 -23.48 51.96 2.85
N SER A 349 -24.39 52.19 1.90
CA SER A 349 -25.44 51.20 1.59
C SER A 349 -24.99 50.29 0.45
N LEU A 350 -24.88 48.98 0.72
CA LEU A 350 -24.86 47.95 -0.31
C LEU A 350 -26.30 47.50 -0.56
N THR A 351 -26.77 47.61 -1.80
CA THR A 351 -28.03 46.98 -2.22
C THR A 351 -27.68 45.91 -3.25
N SER A 352 -27.88 44.65 -2.88
CA SER A 352 -28.03 43.56 -3.85
C SER A 352 -29.52 43.45 -4.15
N ASN A 353 -29.89 43.31 -5.42
CA ASN A 353 -31.30 43.21 -5.80
C ASN A 353 -31.90 41.82 -5.55
N ASN A 354 -31.08 40.77 -5.36
CA ASN A 354 -31.55 39.39 -5.56
C ASN A 354 -31.30 38.39 -4.43
N GLY A 355 -30.54 38.71 -3.38
CA GLY A 355 -30.47 37.84 -2.19
C GLY A 355 -29.80 36.45 -2.36
N ASP A 356 -29.15 36.18 -3.49
CA ASP A 356 -28.43 34.92 -3.73
C ASP A 356 -26.96 34.98 -3.24
N PRO A 357 -26.39 33.84 -2.79
CA PRO A 357 -24.96 33.73 -2.49
C PRO A 357 -24.13 33.86 -3.78
N VAL A 358 -22.95 34.46 -3.68
CA VAL A 358 -22.06 34.76 -4.81
C VAL A 358 -20.83 33.85 -4.73
N ASP A 359 -20.56 33.11 -5.81
CA ASP A 359 -19.42 32.19 -5.92
C ASP A 359 -18.21 32.79 -6.70
N THR A 360 -18.35 33.97 -7.32
CA THR A 360 -17.29 34.56 -8.19
C THR A 360 -17.15 36.08 -8.02
N LEU A 361 -15.90 36.57 -7.89
CA LEU A 361 -15.56 38.00 -7.86
C LEU A 361 -14.73 38.37 -9.11
N THR A 362 -15.18 39.37 -9.88
CA THR A 362 -14.45 39.93 -11.02
C THR A 362 -14.03 41.37 -10.74
N PHE A 363 -12.76 41.72 -10.98
CA PHE A 363 -12.21 43.04 -10.68
C PHE A 363 -12.04 43.88 -11.96
N SER A 364 -12.57 45.11 -11.99
CA SER A 364 -12.30 46.08 -13.07
C SER A 364 -11.32 47.17 -12.61
N GLY A 365 -10.09 46.76 -12.30
CA GLY A 365 -8.99 47.64 -11.89
C GLY A 365 -7.96 46.87 -11.08
N THR A 366 -6.72 47.36 -11.03
CA THR A 366 -5.71 46.79 -10.13
C THR A 366 -6.07 47.11 -8.70
N THR A 367 -6.23 46.09 -7.86
CA THR A 367 -6.64 46.25 -6.47
C THR A 367 -5.78 45.41 -5.55
N THR A 368 -5.46 45.95 -4.37
CA THR A 368 -4.70 45.22 -3.35
C THR A 368 -5.67 44.66 -2.32
N LEU A 369 -5.77 43.33 -2.25
CA LEU A 369 -6.52 42.59 -1.25
C LEU A 369 -5.60 42.32 -0.04
N THR A 370 -5.82 43.03 1.05
CA THR A 370 -5.12 42.76 2.32
C THR A 370 -5.91 41.73 3.13
N ILE A 371 -5.30 40.57 3.42
CA ILE A 371 -5.92 39.52 4.24
C ILE A 371 -5.26 39.56 5.63
N ASN A 372 -6.04 39.92 6.65
CA ASN A 372 -5.54 40.00 8.03
C ASN A 372 -5.67 38.66 8.76
N ASN A 373 -4.65 38.33 9.55
CA ASN A 373 -4.46 37.11 10.33
C ASN A 373 -5.69 36.64 11.13
N HIS A 374 -6.30 35.54 10.68
CA HIS A 374 -6.51 34.30 11.44
C HIS A 374 -7.39 33.38 10.61
N TYR A 375 -6.85 32.23 10.18
CA TYR A 375 -7.53 31.19 9.42
C TYR A 375 -7.84 31.54 7.96
N ILE A 376 -6.82 31.47 7.11
CA ILE A 376 -7.02 31.16 5.70
C ILE A 376 -7.48 29.70 5.64
N ALA A 377 -8.69 29.47 5.11
CA ALA A 377 -9.16 28.11 4.92
C ALA A 377 -8.21 27.41 3.95
N PRO A 378 -7.72 26.22 4.32
CA PRO A 378 -6.72 25.55 3.51
C PRO A 378 -7.35 25.07 2.20
N ALA A 379 -6.60 25.16 1.10
CA ALA A 379 -7.12 24.75 -0.20
C ALA A 379 -7.27 23.22 -0.22
N ILE A 380 -8.49 22.74 -0.47
CA ILE A 380 -8.78 21.32 -0.60
C ILE A 380 -8.66 20.96 -2.08
N LEU A 381 -7.60 20.26 -2.43
CA LEU A 381 -7.37 19.73 -3.77
C LEU A 381 -7.60 18.22 -3.75
N SER A 382 -8.37 17.71 -4.71
CA SER A 382 -8.65 16.27 -4.77
C SER A 382 -7.66 15.58 -5.70
N ALA A 383 -6.78 14.75 -5.14
CA ALA A 383 -5.89 13.88 -5.90
C ALA A 383 -6.69 12.68 -6.41
N LYS A 384 -6.88 12.60 -7.73
CA LYS A 384 -7.69 11.54 -8.36
C LYS A 384 -6.85 10.31 -8.72
N ASN A 385 -7.51 9.15 -8.74
CA ASN A 385 -7.11 7.89 -9.34
C ASN A 385 -5.84 7.23 -8.77
N PHE A 386 -5.75 7.09 -7.44
CA PHE A 386 -4.71 6.25 -6.83
C PHE A 386 -4.87 4.76 -7.17
N THR A 387 -6.11 4.35 -7.46
CA THR A 387 -6.43 3.03 -7.98
C THR A 387 -6.73 3.13 -9.47
N LYS A 388 -6.13 2.24 -10.25
CA LYS A 388 -6.37 2.11 -11.69
C LYS A 388 -6.92 0.71 -11.97
N PRO A 389 -7.90 0.55 -12.87
CA PRO A 389 -8.27 -0.75 -13.38
C PRO A 389 -7.03 -1.45 -13.97
N ALA A 390 -6.78 -2.68 -13.51
CA ALA A 390 -5.67 -3.47 -14.00
C ALA A 390 -6.03 -4.95 -14.10
N ILE A 391 -5.43 -5.64 -15.08
CA ILE A 391 -5.54 -7.11 -15.25
C ILE A 391 -4.15 -7.70 -15.48
N ILE A 392 -3.93 -8.93 -15.00
CA ILE A 392 -2.68 -9.67 -15.22
C ILE A 392 -2.88 -10.68 -16.33
N LEU A 393 -2.07 -10.57 -17.37
CA LEU A 393 -2.10 -11.36 -18.58
C LEU A 393 -1.08 -12.50 -18.55
N PRO A 394 -1.29 -13.56 -19.33
CA PRO A 394 -0.30 -14.61 -19.51
C PRO A 394 0.91 -14.09 -20.31
N ILE A 395 2.08 -14.67 -20.06
CA ILE A 395 3.32 -14.37 -20.79
C ILE A 395 3.10 -14.59 -22.30
N GLY A 396 3.64 -13.68 -23.12
CA GLY A 396 3.47 -13.70 -24.58
C GLY A 396 2.26 -12.91 -25.08
N SER A 397 1.51 -12.27 -24.17
CA SER A 397 0.47 -11.32 -24.55
C SER A 397 1.09 -10.04 -25.13
N GLY A 398 0.45 -9.46 -26.15
CA GLY A 398 0.92 -8.24 -26.81
C GLY A 398 -0.17 -7.18 -26.89
N LEU A 399 0.18 -5.93 -26.63
CA LEU A 399 -0.74 -4.80 -26.72
C LEU A 399 -0.60 -4.07 -28.06
N SER A 400 -1.72 -3.85 -28.74
CA SER A 400 -1.81 -3.02 -29.95
C SER A 400 -2.96 -2.04 -29.81
N THR A 401 -2.65 -0.74 -29.69
CA THR A 401 -3.62 0.34 -29.46
C THR A 401 -4.49 0.05 -28.24
N ASN A 402 -5.75 -0.33 -28.43
CA ASN A 402 -6.72 -0.67 -27.37
C ASN A 402 -7.06 -2.16 -27.34
N THR A 403 -6.24 -3.03 -27.93
CA THR A 403 -6.50 -4.47 -27.98
C THR A 403 -5.26 -5.25 -27.57
N VAL A 404 -5.44 -6.13 -26.58
CA VAL A 404 -4.46 -7.13 -26.20
C VAL A 404 -4.72 -8.41 -26.98
N SER A 405 -3.68 -8.98 -27.57
CA SER A 405 -3.69 -10.34 -28.12
C SER A 405 -3.08 -11.29 -27.08
N LEU A 406 -3.81 -12.36 -26.76
CA LEU A 406 -3.37 -13.42 -25.85
C LEU A 406 -2.67 -14.56 -26.63
N PRO A 407 -1.88 -15.41 -25.96
CA PRO A 407 -1.03 -16.42 -26.61
C PRO A 407 -1.79 -17.39 -27.54
N ASN A 408 -2.99 -17.83 -27.16
CA ASN A 408 -3.80 -18.74 -27.98
C ASN A 408 -4.80 -18.01 -28.90
N GLY A 409 -4.57 -16.71 -29.16
CA GLY A 409 -5.26 -15.94 -30.20
C GLY A 409 -6.57 -15.27 -29.78
N ALA A 410 -6.99 -15.40 -28.53
CA ALA A 410 -8.07 -14.58 -28.00
C ALA A 410 -7.62 -13.13 -27.83
N THR A 411 -8.52 -12.17 -28.03
CA THR A 411 -8.27 -10.75 -27.80
C THR A 411 -9.12 -10.17 -26.68
N ILE A 412 -8.57 -9.15 -26.00
CA ILE A 412 -9.25 -8.31 -25.01
C ILE A 412 -9.22 -6.88 -25.54
N THR A 413 -10.39 -6.26 -25.71
CA THR A 413 -10.52 -4.87 -26.16
C THR A 413 -10.92 -3.98 -25.00
N PHE A 414 -10.21 -2.86 -24.84
CA PHE A 414 -10.45 -1.86 -23.80
C PHE A 414 -11.28 -0.70 -24.38
N THR A 415 -12.21 -0.17 -23.59
CA THR A 415 -12.88 1.10 -23.94
C THR A 415 -11.99 2.28 -23.57
N GLY A 416 -12.10 3.40 -24.30
CA GLY A 416 -11.32 4.60 -24.01
C GLY A 416 -9.92 4.59 -24.64
N THR A 417 -9.03 5.47 -24.17
CA THR A 417 -7.73 5.71 -24.79
C THR A 417 -6.58 5.05 -24.02
N ALA A 418 -5.75 4.32 -24.77
CA ALA A 418 -4.37 3.94 -24.46
C ALA A 418 -4.17 3.14 -23.15
N PRO A 419 -4.62 1.88 -23.09
CA PRO A 419 -4.09 0.94 -22.10
C PRO A 419 -2.55 0.87 -22.19
N GLN A 420 -1.91 0.51 -21.10
CA GLN A 420 -0.45 0.37 -20.98
C GLN A 420 -0.14 -1.05 -20.52
N LEU A 421 0.73 -1.77 -21.22
CA LEU A 421 1.19 -3.11 -20.84
C LEU A 421 2.61 -2.98 -20.26
N ILE A 422 2.75 -3.30 -18.97
CA ILE A 422 4.05 -3.40 -18.29
C ILE A 422 4.20 -4.85 -17.84
N ASP A 423 5.25 -5.51 -18.32
CA ASP A 423 5.51 -6.93 -18.13
C ASP A 423 4.30 -7.80 -18.53
N THR A 424 3.49 -8.18 -17.55
CA THR A 424 2.27 -8.97 -17.71
C THR A 424 1.03 -8.23 -17.26
N THR A 425 1.14 -7.01 -16.72
CA THR A 425 0.01 -6.25 -16.18
C THR A 425 -0.42 -5.18 -17.17
N VAL A 426 -1.71 -5.12 -17.47
CA VAL A 426 -2.30 -4.04 -18.27
C VAL A 426 -3.05 -3.08 -17.39
N PHE A 427 -2.66 -1.81 -17.43
CA PHE A 427 -3.32 -0.69 -16.78
C PHE A 427 -4.15 0.08 -17.80
N PHE A 428 -5.33 0.53 -17.39
CA PHE A 428 -6.25 1.23 -18.28
C PHE A 428 -7.18 2.14 -17.46
N GLN A 429 -7.70 3.19 -18.08
CA GLN A 429 -8.46 4.22 -17.37
C GLN A 429 -9.93 3.85 -17.21
N GLU A 430 -10.55 3.34 -18.28
CA GLU A 430 -11.97 3.01 -18.29
C GLU A 430 -12.21 1.58 -17.80
N PRO A 431 -13.12 1.34 -16.86
CA PRO A 431 -13.26 0.04 -16.22
C PRO A 431 -13.75 -1.07 -17.18
N LEU A 432 -14.22 -0.75 -18.38
CA LEU A 432 -14.85 -1.73 -19.26
C LEU A 432 -13.85 -2.41 -20.20
N ILE A 433 -13.84 -3.75 -20.15
CA ILE A 433 -13.12 -4.58 -21.12
C ILE A 433 -14.09 -5.56 -21.79
N THR A 434 -13.83 -5.91 -23.05
CA THR A 434 -14.59 -6.91 -23.79
C THR A 434 -13.67 -8.02 -24.28
N VAL A 435 -13.97 -9.26 -23.89
CA VAL A 435 -13.26 -10.45 -24.35
C VAL A 435 -13.88 -10.92 -25.67
N SER A 436 -13.04 -11.22 -26.66
CA SER A 436 -13.49 -11.66 -27.99
C SER A 436 -14.26 -12.99 -28.00
N GLN A 437 -14.12 -13.80 -26.94
CA GLN A 437 -14.70 -15.14 -26.84
C GLN A 437 -15.40 -15.33 -25.50
N ALA A 438 -16.25 -16.36 -25.42
CA ALA A 438 -16.84 -16.80 -24.17
C ALA A 438 -15.75 -17.31 -23.21
N PHE A 439 -15.99 -17.11 -21.92
CA PHE A 439 -15.04 -17.47 -20.87
C PHE A 439 -15.75 -18.01 -19.63
N ILE A 440 -14.99 -18.70 -18.79
CA ILE A 440 -15.40 -19.19 -17.47
C ILE A 440 -14.59 -18.44 -16.43
N ARG A 441 -15.26 -18.00 -15.36
CA ARG A 441 -14.61 -17.36 -14.21
C ARG A 441 -14.53 -18.34 -13.05
N THR A 442 -13.32 -18.55 -12.52
CA THR A 442 -13.07 -19.32 -11.29
C THR A 442 -12.30 -18.43 -10.32
N GLY A 443 -13.00 -17.87 -9.33
CA GLY A 443 -12.43 -16.86 -8.43
C GLY A 443 -12.02 -15.60 -9.20
N ASN A 444 -10.71 -15.32 -9.21
CA ASN A 444 -10.11 -14.17 -9.87
C ASN A 444 -9.55 -14.51 -11.25
N THR A 445 -9.61 -15.76 -11.67
CA THR A 445 -9.04 -16.22 -12.94
C THR A 445 -10.16 -16.36 -13.96
N ILE A 446 -9.95 -15.73 -15.12
CA ILE A 446 -10.76 -15.92 -16.31
C ILE A 446 -10.08 -16.94 -17.21
N THR A 447 -10.78 -17.99 -17.57
CA THR A 447 -10.34 -19.01 -18.54
C THR A 447 -11.16 -18.86 -19.81
N ILE A 448 -10.52 -18.51 -20.91
CA ILE A 448 -11.16 -18.30 -22.21
C ILE A 448 -11.27 -19.65 -22.93
N ALA A 449 -12.25 -19.80 -23.83
CA ALA A 449 -12.45 -21.01 -24.62
C ALA A 449 -11.20 -21.47 -25.40
N SER A 450 -10.29 -20.55 -25.78
CA SER A 450 -9.00 -20.85 -26.41
C SER A 450 -7.99 -21.56 -25.47
N GLY A 451 -8.26 -21.62 -24.18
CA GLY A 451 -7.34 -22.10 -23.14
C GLY A 451 -6.48 -21.01 -22.51
N ASP A 452 -6.56 -19.76 -22.98
CA ASP A 452 -5.89 -18.61 -22.35
C ASP A 452 -6.48 -18.32 -20.97
N THR A 453 -5.62 -17.98 -20.01
CA THR A 453 -6.04 -17.54 -18.68
C THR A 453 -5.48 -16.17 -18.35
N PHE A 454 -6.28 -15.30 -17.74
CA PHE A 454 -5.82 -14.03 -17.18
C PHE A 454 -6.49 -13.76 -15.83
N THR A 455 -5.88 -12.92 -15.00
CA THR A 455 -6.34 -12.63 -13.64
C THR A 455 -6.95 -11.23 -13.58
N ILE A 456 -8.11 -11.13 -12.93
CA ILE A 456 -8.86 -9.89 -12.68
C ILE A 456 -8.91 -9.59 -11.18
N PRO A 457 -9.18 -8.34 -10.78
CA PRO A 457 -9.43 -7.99 -9.38
C PRO A 457 -10.55 -8.83 -8.76
N SER A 458 -10.41 -9.18 -7.48
CA SER A 458 -11.37 -10.06 -6.78
C SER A 458 -12.77 -9.45 -6.65
N ASN A 459 -12.85 -8.13 -6.55
CA ASN A 459 -14.08 -7.36 -6.48
C ASN A 459 -14.72 -7.09 -7.86
N THR A 460 -14.20 -7.68 -8.95
CA THR A 460 -14.83 -7.55 -10.27
C THR A 460 -16.25 -8.11 -10.23
N PRO A 461 -17.29 -7.35 -10.64
CA PRO A 461 -18.67 -7.84 -10.74
C PRO A 461 -18.83 -9.03 -11.70
N ALA A 462 -20.01 -9.64 -11.69
CA ALA A 462 -20.36 -10.66 -12.69
C ALA A 462 -20.33 -10.04 -14.11
N ALA A 463 -19.83 -10.81 -15.07
CA ALA A 463 -19.78 -10.39 -16.47
C ALA A 463 -21.18 -10.22 -17.07
N VAL A 464 -21.31 -9.30 -18.02
CA VAL A 464 -22.50 -9.17 -18.87
C VAL A 464 -22.12 -9.60 -20.28
N GLY A 465 -22.48 -10.82 -20.66
CA GLY A 465 -21.97 -11.43 -21.89
C GLY A 465 -20.46 -11.62 -21.82
N ASN A 466 -19.73 -11.09 -22.80
CA ASN A 466 -18.26 -11.13 -22.81
C ASN A 466 -17.61 -9.86 -22.24
N THR A 467 -18.41 -8.97 -21.65
CA THR A 467 -17.94 -7.69 -21.12
C THR A 467 -17.76 -7.78 -19.61
N LEU A 468 -16.63 -7.28 -19.13
CA LEU A 468 -16.26 -7.20 -17.72
C LEU A 468 -16.08 -5.73 -17.34
N THR A 469 -16.61 -5.36 -16.18
CA THR A 469 -16.35 -4.05 -15.54
C THR A 469 -15.27 -4.25 -14.48
N ILE A 470 -14.02 -4.00 -14.83
CA ILE A 470 -12.87 -4.11 -13.96
C ILE A 470 -12.84 -2.90 -13.01
N PRO A 471 -13.07 -3.09 -11.71
CA PRO A 471 -13.00 -2.00 -10.76
C PRO A 471 -11.56 -1.50 -10.66
N ALA A 472 -11.40 -0.20 -10.43
CA ALA A 472 -10.11 0.33 -10.06
C ALA A 472 -9.72 -0.25 -8.69
N SER A 473 -8.58 -0.93 -8.64
CA SER A 473 -8.06 -1.48 -7.40
C SER A 473 -6.55 -1.57 -7.45
N SER A 474 -5.89 -1.18 -6.38
CA SER A 474 -4.44 -1.37 -6.23
C SER A 474 -4.20 -2.26 -5.02
N THR A 475 -3.38 -3.29 -5.19
CA THR A 475 -3.01 -4.21 -4.11
C THR A 475 -1.61 -3.89 -3.61
N PHE A 476 -1.48 -3.67 -2.31
CA PHE A 476 -0.19 -3.43 -1.67
C PHE A 476 0.05 -4.45 -0.58
N SER A 477 1.31 -4.76 -0.31
CA SER A 477 1.69 -5.46 0.91
C SER A 477 1.23 -4.66 2.15
N GLY A 478 0.83 -5.38 3.21
CA GLY A 478 0.68 -4.82 4.53
C GLY A 478 2.00 -4.17 5.00
N GLY A 479 1.95 -3.36 6.04
CA GLY A 479 3.12 -2.61 6.51
C GLY A 479 2.88 -1.13 6.62
N GLU A 480 3.92 -0.44 7.09
CA GLU A 480 3.99 1.00 7.01
C GLU A 480 4.11 1.45 5.55
N LYS A 481 3.41 2.52 5.22
CA LYS A 481 3.45 3.21 3.94
C LYS A 481 3.40 4.71 4.22
N SER A 482 3.72 5.54 3.23
CA SER A 482 3.58 6.98 3.39
C SER A 482 3.06 7.64 2.13
N PHE A 483 2.35 8.74 2.33
CA PHE A 483 2.02 9.68 1.26
C PHE A 483 3.01 10.82 1.22
N THR A 484 3.47 11.14 0.01
CA THR A 484 4.25 12.32 -0.32
C THR A 484 3.65 13.03 -1.52
N ILE A 485 3.85 14.34 -1.60
CA ILE A 485 3.46 15.14 -2.77
C ILE A 485 4.72 15.35 -3.60
N VAL A 486 4.62 15.11 -4.91
CA VAL A 486 5.75 15.23 -5.84
C VAL A 486 5.40 16.09 -7.04
N CYS A 487 6.39 16.73 -7.64
CA CYS A 487 6.27 17.54 -8.85
C CYS A 487 6.16 16.69 -10.12
N GLU A 488 5.33 17.13 -11.05
CA GLU A 488 5.01 16.45 -12.32
C GLU A 488 5.76 17.03 -13.52
N VAL A 489 5.99 18.34 -13.49
CA VAL A 489 6.54 19.12 -14.59
C VAL A 489 7.86 19.79 -14.19
N GLY A 490 8.63 20.23 -15.18
CA GLY A 490 9.92 20.91 -14.97
C GLY A 490 11.13 19.99 -14.98
N VAL A 491 12.30 20.54 -14.61
CA VAL A 491 13.57 19.78 -14.51
C VAL A 491 13.63 18.87 -13.28
N GLU A 492 12.63 18.95 -12.41
CA GLU A 492 12.56 18.29 -11.11
C GLU A 492 11.43 17.25 -11.02
N GLN A 493 11.03 16.70 -12.17
CA GLN A 493 10.03 15.65 -12.27
C GLN A 493 10.28 14.54 -11.23
N GLY A 494 9.27 14.28 -10.40
CA GLY A 494 9.30 13.26 -9.35
C GLY A 494 9.93 13.70 -8.03
N LYS A 495 10.43 14.92 -7.88
CA LYS A 495 10.93 15.42 -6.58
C LYS A 495 9.80 15.80 -5.62
N LEU A 496 10.10 15.83 -4.32
CA LEU A 496 9.14 16.24 -3.28
C LEU A 496 8.74 17.70 -3.44
N PHE A 497 7.44 17.98 -3.43
CA PHE A 497 6.91 19.33 -3.46
C PHE A 497 7.07 20.02 -2.10
N ASP A 498 7.71 21.17 -2.09
CA ASP A 498 7.98 22.00 -0.90
C ASP A 498 7.40 23.42 -1.02
N GLY A 499 6.49 23.63 -1.97
CA GLY A 499 5.90 24.92 -2.26
C GLY A 499 6.23 25.44 -3.65
N HIS A 500 7.25 24.88 -4.31
CA HIS A 500 7.53 25.19 -5.71
C HIS A 500 8.04 23.96 -6.45
N CYS A 501 7.81 23.91 -7.77
CA CYS A 501 8.45 22.90 -8.64
C CYS A 501 9.62 23.47 -9.44
N ASP A 502 10.05 24.70 -9.12
CA ASP A 502 11.23 25.33 -9.71
C ASP A 502 12.36 25.52 -8.68
N ASP A 503 13.58 25.32 -9.18
CA ASP A 503 14.87 25.63 -8.56
C ASP A 503 15.64 24.49 -7.87
N GLY A 504 16.89 24.32 -8.30
CA GLY A 504 17.80 23.25 -7.89
C GLY A 504 18.39 23.40 -6.49
N THR A 505 17.62 23.86 -5.51
CA THR A 505 17.94 23.68 -4.09
C THR A 505 17.40 22.33 -3.57
N ILE A 506 17.95 21.84 -2.46
CA ILE A 506 17.62 20.51 -1.94
C ILE A 506 16.48 20.69 -0.94
N ASN A 507 15.27 20.37 -1.40
CA ASN A 507 13.99 20.56 -0.71
C ASN A 507 14.02 19.96 0.71
N ASN A 508 13.78 20.81 1.72
CA ASN A 508 13.79 20.42 3.12
C ASN A 508 12.36 20.09 3.60
N THR A 509 11.99 18.82 3.40
CA THR A 509 11.01 18.00 4.13
C THR A 509 9.88 18.71 4.90
N ASP A 510 8.70 18.79 4.30
CA ASP A 510 7.48 18.53 5.04
C ASP A 510 7.34 17.02 5.31
N ASN A 511 6.84 16.68 6.51
CA ASN A 511 6.85 15.29 6.97
C ASN A 511 5.87 14.43 6.15
N PRO A 512 6.35 13.36 5.49
CA PRO A 512 5.48 12.39 4.82
C PRO A 512 4.37 11.91 5.75
N LYS A 513 3.17 11.71 5.20
CA LYS A 513 2.04 11.23 5.99
C LYS A 513 2.06 9.71 6.04
N SER A 514 2.56 9.16 7.14
CA SER A 514 2.58 7.71 7.35
C SER A 514 1.18 7.14 7.58
N ILE A 515 0.91 6.01 6.92
CA ILE A 515 -0.26 5.18 7.14
C ILE A 515 0.17 3.73 7.40
N SER A 516 -0.67 2.99 8.09
CA SER A 516 -0.41 1.62 8.51
C SER A 516 -1.44 0.71 7.86
N LEU A 517 -1.02 -0.09 6.88
CA LEU A 517 -1.90 -1.00 6.15
C LEU A 517 -1.90 -2.38 6.79
N ILE A 518 -3.06 -2.79 7.33
CA ILE A 518 -3.22 -4.07 8.02
C ILE A 518 -4.10 -5.00 7.18
N PRO A 519 -3.58 -6.14 6.71
CA PRO A 519 -4.37 -7.15 6.00
C PRO A 519 -5.59 -7.60 6.82
N ARG A 520 -6.71 -7.88 6.14
CA ARG A 520 -8.02 -8.28 6.72
C ARG A 520 -8.67 -7.29 7.69
N SER A 521 -8.07 -6.13 7.94
CA SER A 521 -8.79 -5.03 8.55
C SER A 521 -9.69 -4.38 7.51
N THR A 522 -10.90 -3.99 7.91
CA THR A 522 -11.61 -2.96 7.16
C THR A 522 -10.74 -1.71 7.24
N LEU A 523 -10.19 -1.28 6.12
CA LEU A 523 -9.51 0.01 6.03
C LEU A 523 -10.41 1.05 6.71
N PRO A 524 -9.92 1.85 7.66
CA PRO A 524 -10.72 2.91 8.22
C PRO A 524 -11.22 3.74 7.05
N VAL A 525 -12.55 3.82 6.90
CA VAL A 525 -13.23 4.57 5.84
C VAL A 525 -12.62 5.98 5.88
N ASN A 526 -11.81 6.28 4.86
CA ASN A 526 -10.79 7.31 4.89
C ASN A 526 -11.40 8.68 4.58
N ASN A 527 -12.23 9.19 5.48
CA ASN A 527 -12.69 10.57 5.42
C ASN A 527 -11.70 11.56 6.06
N SER A 528 -10.51 11.11 6.47
CA SER A 528 -9.48 12.03 6.95
C SER A 528 -8.75 12.64 5.75
N VAL A 529 -9.11 13.88 5.44
CA VAL A 529 -8.42 14.73 4.46
C VAL A 529 -6.93 14.83 4.82
N LEU A 530 -6.03 14.63 3.85
CA LEU A 530 -4.59 14.72 4.06
C LEU A 530 -4.18 16.19 4.19
N THR A 531 -3.79 16.65 5.37
CA THR A 531 -3.29 18.03 5.53
C THR A 531 -1.80 18.13 5.24
N TRP A 532 -1.44 18.90 4.21
CA TRP A 532 -0.07 19.26 3.84
C TRP A 532 0.20 20.71 4.25
N ALA A 533 1.21 20.93 5.09
CA ALA A 533 1.74 22.27 5.33
C ALA A 533 2.78 22.56 4.24
N ILE A 534 2.97 23.83 3.91
CA ILE A 534 4.10 24.31 3.12
C ILE A 534 4.79 25.32 4.02
N GLN A 535 5.94 24.92 4.56
CA GLN A 535 6.72 25.73 5.51
C GLN A 535 7.52 26.81 4.84
#